data_AF-A0A8J4Y0L1-F1
#
_entry.id   AF-A0A8J4Y0L1-F1
#
_cell.length_a   1.000
_cell.length_b   1.000
_cell.length_c   1.000
_cell.angle_alpha   90.00
_cell.angle_beta   90.00
_cell.angle_gamma   90.00
#
_symmetry.space_group_name_H-M   'P 1'
#
loop_
_entity.id
_entity.type
_entity.pdbx_description
1 polymer ?
#
loop_
_entity_poly.entity_id
_entity_poly.type
_entity_poly.pdbx_seq_one_letter_code
_entity_poly.pdbx_strand_id
1 'polypeptide(L)'
;MTCKREGFVCIRHDEVRDVTASMLREVCRDVSTEPTLLPLNGEHLQYRTANTANEARVDVSAREFWTRGQRAFMDIRIFDPMAACHRGISLEAAHQRNEQEKIRAYGERIQNVDQGSFTLLVFTTSGGMGPKAKCFYSRLADVMAEKKHQPRSHVVAWMRCRLSFSLLRSALLCLRGTRYSTPTTIDIAGLDYQATVVESGILV
;
A
#
# COMPACT_ATOMS: atom_id res chain seq x y z
N MET A 1 -13.01 4.57 3.69
CA MET A 1 -11.82 4.83 2.84
C MET A 1 -11.54 3.69 1.86
N THR A 2 -12.57 3.28 1.10
CA THR A 2 -12.57 2.10 0.20
C THR A 2 -12.80 2.47 -1.27
N CYS A 3 -12.75 3.77 -1.60
CA CYS A 3 -13.03 4.26 -2.95
C CYS A 3 -11.94 3.80 -3.93
N LYS A 4 -12.32 2.96 -4.91
CA LYS A 4 -11.45 2.48 -5.99
C LYS A 4 -11.29 3.47 -7.15
N ARG A 5 -11.98 4.62 -7.11
CA ARG A 5 -11.87 5.66 -8.14
C ARG A 5 -10.74 6.62 -7.78
N GLU A 6 -9.78 6.73 -8.70
CA GLU A 6 -8.77 7.79 -8.81
C GLU A 6 -7.55 7.74 -7.86
N GLY A 7 -6.97 6.55 -7.65
CA GLY A 7 -5.52 6.43 -7.35
C GLY A 7 -5.02 6.74 -5.93
N PHE A 8 -5.72 7.52 -5.09
CA PHE A 8 -5.21 7.84 -3.74
C PHE A 8 -5.03 6.63 -2.82
N VAL A 9 -5.81 5.57 -3.02
CA VAL A 9 -5.64 4.29 -2.29
C VAL A 9 -4.35 3.59 -2.72
N CYS A 10 -3.96 3.70 -4.00
CA CYS A 10 -2.68 3.20 -4.50
C CYS A 10 -1.53 4.00 -3.90
N ILE A 11 -1.60 5.33 -3.91
CA ILE A 11 -0.59 6.20 -3.28
C ILE A 11 -0.37 5.83 -1.81
N ARG A 12 -1.45 5.56 -1.07
CA ARG A 12 -1.33 5.10 0.33
C ARG A 12 -0.53 3.82 0.48
N HIS A 13 -0.77 2.86 -0.40
CA HIS A 13 -0.04 1.60 -0.42
C HIS A 13 1.43 1.84 -0.83
N ASP A 14 1.64 2.64 -1.87
CA ASP A 14 2.97 3.00 -2.39
C ASP A 14 3.83 3.70 -1.32
N GLU A 15 3.26 4.63 -0.55
CA GLU A 15 4.02 5.30 0.52
C GLU A 15 4.52 4.29 1.58
N VAL A 16 3.67 3.34 1.99
CA VAL A 16 4.07 2.31 2.96
C VAL A 16 5.08 1.34 2.33
N ARG A 17 4.92 1.00 1.05
CA ARG A 17 5.90 0.20 0.27
C ARG A 17 7.26 0.86 0.28
N ASP A 18 7.31 2.14 -0.05
CA ASP A 18 8.56 2.87 -0.22
C ASP A 18 9.25 3.13 1.13
N VAL A 19 8.47 3.40 2.19
CA VAL A 19 9.00 3.47 3.57
C VAL A 19 9.56 2.12 4.00
N THR A 20 8.84 1.02 3.76
CA THR A 20 9.30 -0.34 4.09
C THR A 20 10.59 -0.68 3.34
N ALA A 21 10.62 -0.43 2.03
CA ALA A 21 11.79 -0.66 1.19
C ALA A 21 12.97 0.22 1.61
N SER A 22 12.73 1.48 1.97
CA SER A 22 13.77 2.38 2.52
C SER A 22 14.40 1.80 3.78
N MET A 23 13.60 1.33 4.74
CA MET A 23 14.13 0.71 5.96
C MET A 23 14.89 -0.58 5.67
N LEU A 24 14.41 -1.40 4.74
CA LEU A 24 15.10 -2.61 4.32
C LEU A 24 16.43 -2.32 3.63
N ARG A 25 16.52 -1.30 2.76
CA ARG A 25 17.79 -0.91 2.11
C ARG A 25 18.86 -0.53 3.12
N GLU A 26 18.46 -0.05 4.29
CA GLU A 26 19.40 0.28 5.35
C GLU A 26 20.04 -0.96 5.97
N VAL A 27 19.45 -2.16 5.88
CA VAL A 27 19.94 -3.37 6.58
C VAL A 27 20.16 -4.59 5.69
N CYS A 28 19.41 -4.73 4.60
CA CYS A 28 19.42 -5.87 3.68
C CYS A 28 20.13 -5.54 2.37
N ARG A 29 20.50 -6.60 1.64
CA ARG A 29 21.03 -6.54 0.28
C ARG A 29 19.93 -6.82 -0.73
N ASP A 30 20.12 -6.34 -1.96
CA ASP A 30 19.23 -6.67 -3.10
C ASP A 30 17.75 -6.43 -2.77
N VAL A 31 17.46 -5.18 -2.39
CA VAL A 31 16.11 -4.72 -2.07
C VAL A 31 15.48 -4.13 -3.32
N SER A 32 14.35 -4.69 -3.74
CA SER A 32 13.61 -4.22 -4.92
C SER A 32 12.17 -3.94 -4.56
N THR A 33 11.63 -2.85 -5.12
CA THR A 33 10.21 -2.50 -5.06
C THR A 33 9.51 -3.05 -6.29
N GLU A 34 8.36 -3.66 -6.08
CA GLU A 34 7.56 -4.28 -7.12
C GLU A 34 8.31 -5.29 -8.04
N PRO A 35 9.14 -6.22 -7.49
CA PRO A 35 9.75 -7.28 -8.29
C PRO A 35 8.70 -8.20 -8.92
N THR A 36 9.00 -8.68 -10.14
CA THR A 36 8.26 -9.76 -10.79
C THR A 36 8.58 -11.10 -10.12
N LEU A 37 7.55 -11.94 -9.98
CA LEU A 37 7.68 -13.34 -9.63
C LEU A 37 8.14 -14.15 -10.84
N LEU A 38 8.77 -15.30 -10.60
CA LEU A 38 9.14 -16.22 -11.66
C LEU A 38 7.89 -16.69 -12.44
N PRO A 39 7.97 -16.82 -13.77
CA PRO A 39 6.89 -17.36 -14.57
C PRO A 39 6.66 -18.83 -14.22
N LEU A 40 5.43 -19.30 -14.41
CA LEU A 40 5.10 -20.71 -14.24
C LEU A 40 5.44 -21.46 -15.54
N ASN A 41 6.21 -22.54 -15.42
CA ASN A 41 6.63 -23.43 -16.49
C ASN A 41 6.03 -24.84 -16.32
N GLY A 42 4.74 -24.90 -15.95
CA GLY A 42 3.99 -26.16 -15.76
C GLY A 42 3.77 -26.55 -14.31
N GLU A 43 4.20 -25.75 -13.34
CA GLU A 43 3.88 -25.95 -11.93
C GLU A 43 2.37 -25.80 -11.69
N HIS A 44 1.79 -26.76 -10.98
CA HIS A 44 0.38 -26.73 -10.60
C HIS A 44 0.24 -26.25 -9.15
N LEU A 45 -0.42 -25.10 -8.96
CA LEU A 45 -0.71 -24.55 -7.63
C LEU A 45 -2.01 -25.18 -7.08
N GLN A 46 -2.00 -25.60 -5.82
CA GLN A 46 -3.12 -26.26 -5.16
C GLN A 46 -4.29 -25.30 -4.92
N TYR A 47 -4.01 -24.05 -4.54
CA TYR A 47 -5.07 -23.09 -4.28
C TYR A 47 -5.65 -22.56 -5.60
N ARG A 48 -6.97 -22.71 -5.78
CA ARG A 48 -7.70 -22.05 -6.89
C ARG A 48 -7.57 -20.52 -6.89
N THR A 49 -7.27 -19.93 -5.74
CA THR A 49 -7.04 -18.49 -5.58
C THR A 49 -5.61 -18.08 -5.86
N ALA A 50 -4.69 -19.02 -6.10
CA ALA A 50 -3.29 -18.72 -6.34
C ALA A 50 -3.13 -17.91 -7.62
N ASN A 51 -2.28 -16.90 -7.57
CA ASN A 51 -2.02 -16.03 -8.70
C ASN A 51 -1.09 -16.73 -9.71
N THR A 52 -1.64 -17.08 -10.86
CA THR A 52 -0.94 -17.74 -11.97
C THR A 52 -0.49 -16.80 -13.08
N ALA A 53 -0.65 -15.47 -12.91
CA ALA A 53 -0.26 -14.51 -13.94
C ALA A 53 1.26 -14.46 -14.15
N ASN A 54 1.70 -14.43 -15.41
CA ASN A 54 3.13 -14.41 -15.75
C ASN A 54 3.85 -13.15 -15.24
N GLU A 55 3.16 -12.01 -15.19
CA GLU A 55 3.70 -10.74 -14.71
C GLU A 55 3.26 -10.43 -13.27
N ALA A 56 3.01 -11.46 -12.45
CA ALA A 56 2.67 -11.24 -11.05
C ALA A 56 3.82 -10.52 -10.33
N ARG A 57 3.48 -9.47 -9.57
CA ARG A 57 4.44 -8.66 -8.81
C ARG A 57 4.10 -8.69 -7.34
N VAL A 58 5.13 -8.55 -6.50
CA VAL A 58 4.98 -8.39 -5.05
C VAL A 58 5.53 -7.02 -4.67
N ASP A 59 5.05 -6.40 -3.60
CA ASP A 59 5.36 -4.99 -3.32
C ASP A 59 6.84 -4.73 -2.99
N VAL A 60 7.47 -5.60 -2.21
CA VAL A 60 8.89 -5.47 -1.86
C VAL A 60 9.55 -6.84 -1.83
N SER A 61 10.81 -6.93 -2.22
CA SER A 61 11.68 -8.05 -1.85
C SER A 61 12.99 -7.58 -1.26
N ALA A 62 13.62 -8.43 -0.44
CA ALA A 62 14.94 -8.23 0.12
C ALA A 62 15.64 -9.58 0.31
N ARG A 63 16.95 -9.67 0.08
CA ARG A 63 17.72 -10.88 0.43
C ARG A 63 18.15 -10.86 1.89
N GLU A 64 18.27 -12.06 2.45
CA GLU A 64 18.86 -12.32 3.78
C GLU A 64 18.05 -11.75 4.96
N PHE A 65 16.81 -11.33 4.75
CA PHE A 65 16.00 -10.76 5.83
C PHE A 65 15.59 -11.83 6.85
N TRP A 66 14.98 -12.95 6.42
CA TRP A 66 14.56 -14.04 7.30
C TRP A 66 15.61 -15.14 7.42
N THR A 67 16.13 -15.60 6.28
CA THR A 67 17.10 -16.70 6.18
C THR A 67 18.25 -16.25 5.29
N ARG A 68 19.48 -16.55 5.67
CA ARG A 68 20.68 -16.24 4.87
C ARG A 68 20.57 -16.88 3.48
N GLY A 69 20.93 -16.12 2.44
CA GLY A 69 20.86 -16.57 1.04
C GLY A 69 19.44 -16.61 0.43
N GLN A 70 18.37 -16.62 1.23
CA GLN A 70 17.00 -16.65 0.74
C GLN A 70 16.46 -15.24 0.47
N ARG A 71 15.62 -15.09 -0.57
CA ARG A 71 14.84 -13.87 -0.80
C ARG A 71 13.56 -13.88 0.04
N ALA A 72 13.30 -12.78 0.73
CA ALA A 72 12.06 -12.50 1.41
C ALA A 72 11.21 -11.59 0.54
N PHE A 73 9.94 -11.94 0.37
CA PHE A 73 8.93 -11.18 -0.35
C PHE A 73 7.91 -10.65 0.65
N MET A 74 7.59 -9.36 0.52
CA MET A 74 6.63 -8.67 1.35
C MET A 74 5.53 -8.06 0.49
N ASP A 75 4.29 -8.36 0.84
CA ASP A 75 3.10 -7.73 0.25
C ASP A 75 2.37 -6.93 1.33
N ILE A 76 1.99 -5.71 0.98
CA ILE A 76 1.41 -4.69 1.83
C ILE A 76 -0.07 -4.61 1.55
N ARG A 77 -0.86 -4.57 2.62
CA ARG A 77 -2.31 -4.42 2.51
C ARG A 77 -2.80 -3.44 3.55
N ILE A 78 -3.58 -2.45 3.12
CA ILE A 78 -4.15 -1.45 4.00
C ILE A 78 -5.67 -1.52 3.88
N PHE A 79 -6.35 -1.93 4.95
CA PHE A 79 -7.80 -2.09 4.97
C PHE A 79 -8.48 -1.12 5.94
N ASP A 80 -9.74 -0.79 5.64
CA ASP A 80 -10.57 0.03 6.51
C ASP A 80 -11.27 -0.87 7.55
N PRO A 81 -10.93 -0.77 8.85
CA PRO A 81 -11.51 -1.64 9.86
C PRO A 81 -12.99 -1.35 10.10
N MET A 82 -13.50 -0.20 9.64
CA MET A 82 -14.92 0.19 9.76
C MET A 82 -15.73 -0.15 8.50
N ALA A 83 -15.12 -0.80 7.49
CA ALA A 83 -15.84 -1.22 6.29
C ALA A 83 -16.95 -2.24 6.62
N ALA A 84 -18.04 -2.20 5.85
CA ALA A 84 -19.20 -3.08 6.05
C ALA A 84 -18.84 -4.57 6.05
N CYS A 85 -17.84 -5.00 5.27
CA CYS A 85 -17.35 -6.38 5.23
C CYS A 85 -16.65 -6.86 6.51
N HIS A 86 -16.28 -5.94 7.40
CA HIS A 86 -15.70 -6.23 8.72
C HIS A 86 -16.73 -6.04 9.86
N ARG A 87 -17.98 -5.72 9.53
CA ARG A 87 -19.05 -5.62 10.53
C ARG A 87 -19.28 -6.99 11.19
N GLY A 88 -19.36 -7.01 12.52
CA GLY A 88 -19.65 -8.22 13.29
C GLY A 88 -18.46 -9.16 13.49
N ILE A 89 -17.24 -8.78 13.09
CA ILE A 89 -16.01 -9.52 13.41
C ILE A 89 -15.04 -8.65 14.22
N SER A 90 -14.19 -9.29 15.02
CA SER A 90 -13.14 -8.59 15.76
C SER A 90 -12.08 -8.02 14.81
N LEU A 91 -11.36 -6.99 15.25
CA LEU A 91 -10.24 -6.43 14.49
C LEU A 91 -9.15 -7.49 14.21
N GLU A 92 -8.91 -8.38 15.17
CA GLU A 92 -7.97 -9.49 15.01
C GLU A 92 -8.43 -10.45 13.89
N ALA A 93 -9.70 -10.85 13.89
CA ALA A 93 -10.26 -11.68 12.84
C ALA A 93 -10.21 -10.98 11.47
N ALA A 94 -10.41 -9.65 11.43
CA ALA A 94 -10.24 -8.88 10.20
C ALA A 94 -8.79 -8.91 9.70
N HIS A 95 -7.79 -8.73 10.57
CA HIS A 95 -6.38 -8.88 10.20
C HIS A 95 -6.08 -10.29 9.67
N GLN A 96 -6.49 -11.33 10.39
CA GLN A 96 -6.27 -12.72 10.01
C GLN A 96 -6.90 -13.04 8.65
N ARG A 97 -8.14 -12.58 8.39
CA ARG A 97 -8.80 -12.75 7.09
C ARG A 97 -8.01 -12.07 5.96
N ASN A 98 -7.62 -10.81 6.14
CA ASN A 98 -6.86 -10.06 5.14
C ASN A 98 -5.49 -10.70 4.86
N GLU A 99 -4.84 -11.26 5.90
CA GLU A 99 -3.60 -12.02 5.76
C GLU A 99 -3.83 -13.35 5.00
N GLN A 100 -4.81 -14.15 5.39
CA GLN A 100 -5.07 -15.45 4.77
C GLN A 100 -5.43 -15.35 3.30
N GLU A 101 -6.21 -14.34 2.90
CA GLU A 101 -6.56 -14.09 1.49
C GLU A 101 -5.32 -13.95 0.61
N LYS A 102 -4.35 -13.13 1.02
CA LYS A 102 -3.12 -12.88 0.25
C LYS A 102 -2.13 -14.04 0.37
N ILE A 103 -2.09 -14.76 1.51
CA ILE A 103 -1.30 -15.99 1.64
C ILE A 103 -1.78 -17.05 0.65
N ARG A 104 -3.09 -17.27 0.52
CA ARG A 104 -3.65 -18.21 -0.46
C ARG A 104 -3.43 -17.77 -1.91
N ALA A 105 -3.27 -16.48 -2.14
CA ALA A 105 -3.01 -15.93 -3.48
C ALA A 105 -1.53 -16.04 -3.90
N TYR A 106 -0.58 -15.81 -2.99
CA TYR A 106 0.83 -15.67 -3.37
C TYR A 106 1.77 -16.63 -2.65
N GLY A 107 1.41 -17.09 -1.45
CA GLY A 107 2.31 -17.83 -0.57
C GLY A 107 2.82 -19.13 -1.20
N GLU A 108 1.91 -19.91 -1.81
CA GLU A 108 2.27 -21.18 -2.45
C GLU A 108 3.24 -20.97 -3.63
N ARG A 109 2.94 -20.02 -4.52
CA ARG A 109 3.81 -19.72 -5.67
C ARG A 109 5.19 -19.26 -5.21
N ILE A 110 5.25 -18.32 -4.28
CA ILE A 110 6.53 -17.77 -3.80
C ILE A 110 7.38 -18.85 -3.12
N GLN A 111 6.77 -19.75 -2.36
CA GLN A 111 7.49 -20.82 -1.67
C GLN A 111 7.95 -21.91 -2.63
N ASN A 112 7.09 -22.35 -3.55
CA ASN A 112 7.35 -23.51 -4.40
C ASN A 112 8.11 -23.17 -5.70
N VAL A 113 7.91 -21.96 -6.23
CA VAL A 113 8.51 -21.52 -7.51
C VAL A 113 9.68 -20.58 -7.25
N ASP A 114 9.45 -19.46 -6.56
CA ASP A 114 10.51 -18.48 -6.27
C ASP A 114 11.48 -18.93 -5.16
N GLN A 115 11.19 -20.04 -4.48
CA GLN A 115 11.98 -20.58 -3.36
C GLN A 115 12.21 -19.53 -2.24
N GLY A 116 11.26 -18.61 -2.10
CA GLY A 116 11.33 -17.45 -1.22
C GLY A 116 10.47 -17.60 0.03
N SER A 117 10.72 -16.72 1.00
CA SER A 117 9.82 -16.56 2.15
C SER A 117 8.79 -15.47 1.84
N PHE A 118 7.55 -15.64 2.31
CA PHE A 118 6.46 -14.70 2.07
C PHE A 118 5.91 -14.12 3.37
N THR A 119 5.88 -12.80 3.47
CA THR A 119 5.39 -12.08 4.66
C THR A 119 4.36 -11.03 4.27
N LEU A 120 3.23 -11.00 4.98
CA LEU A 120 2.22 -9.98 4.76
C LEU A 120 2.32 -8.85 5.78
N LEU A 121 2.32 -7.64 5.26
CA LEU A 121 2.36 -6.41 6.03
C LEU A 121 0.97 -5.76 5.97
N VAL A 122 0.06 -6.29 6.80
CA VAL A 122 -1.32 -5.80 6.87
C VAL A 122 -1.43 -4.67 7.87
N PHE A 123 -2.00 -3.55 7.45
CA PHE A 123 -2.31 -2.39 8.27
C PHE A 123 -3.79 -2.02 8.19
N THR A 124 -4.30 -1.38 9.24
CA THR A 124 -5.54 -0.63 9.16
C THR A 124 -5.28 0.77 8.62
N THR A 125 -6.30 1.42 8.08
CA THR A 125 -6.25 2.85 7.73
C THR A 125 -6.01 3.77 8.94
N SER A 126 -6.19 3.27 10.16
CA SER A 126 -5.90 3.99 11.42
C SER A 126 -4.49 3.72 11.98
N GLY A 127 -3.65 2.92 11.31
CA GLY A 127 -2.27 2.65 11.75
C GLY A 127 -2.06 1.34 12.51
N GLY A 128 -3.10 0.53 12.71
CA GLY A 128 -3.00 -0.75 13.40
C GLY A 128 -2.29 -1.80 12.55
N MET A 129 -1.29 -2.49 13.10
CA MET A 129 -0.56 -3.56 12.41
C MET A 129 -1.13 -4.94 12.69
N GLY A 130 -1.18 -5.80 11.66
CA GLY A 130 -1.49 -7.22 11.79
C GLY A 130 -0.36 -8.03 12.44
N PRO A 131 -0.63 -9.28 12.86
CA PRO A 131 0.35 -10.14 13.51
C PRO A 131 1.66 -10.33 12.72
N LYS A 132 1.57 -10.61 11.40
CA LYS A 132 2.76 -10.83 10.57
C LYS A 132 3.57 -9.55 10.37
N ALA A 133 2.88 -8.42 10.20
CA ALA A 133 3.50 -7.10 10.15
C ALA A 133 4.26 -6.77 11.45
N LYS A 134 3.65 -7.02 12.62
CA LYS A 134 4.30 -6.82 13.92
C LYS A 134 5.58 -7.64 14.06
N CYS A 135 5.53 -8.92 13.69
CA CYS A 135 6.71 -9.80 13.73
C CYS A 135 7.82 -9.28 12.80
N PHE A 136 7.46 -8.91 11.57
CA PHE A 136 8.38 -8.34 10.59
C PHE A 136 9.08 -7.07 11.11
N TYR A 137 8.32 -6.08 11.58
CA TYR A 137 8.89 -4.83 12.09
C TYR A 137 9.66 -5.01 13.40
N SER A 138 9.30 -6.00 14.22
CA SER A 138 10.08 -6.36 15.41
C SER A 138 11.48 -6.82 15.03
N ARG A 139 11.59 -7.76 14.07
CA ARG A 139 12.87 -8.25 13.58
C ARG A 139 13.65 -7.16 12.85
N LEU A 140 12.98 -6.38 12.01
CA LEU A 140 13.61 -5.26 11.30
C LEU A 140 14.24 -4.27 12.29
N ALA A 141 13.55 -4.00 13.40
CA ALA A 141 14.07 -3.16 14.47
C ALA A 141 15.32 -3.76 15.14
N ASP A 142 15.34 -5.07 15.38
CA ASP A 142 16.51 -5.76 15.96
C ASP A 142 17.73 -5.63 15.04
N VAL A 143 17.58 -5.98 13.76
CA VAL A 143 18.66 -5.92 12.77
C VAL A 143 19.14 -4.49 12.55
N MET A 144 18.23 -3.51 12.53
CA MET A 144 18.60 -2.10 12.35
C MET A 144 19.28 -1.50 13.59
N ALA A 145 18.85 -1.90 14.79
CA ALA A 145 19.49 -1.49 16.03
C ALA A 145 20.93 -2.00 16.12
N GLU A 146 21.15 -3.26 15.76
CA GLU A 146 22.48 -3.87 15.67
C GLU A 146 23.36 -3.13 14.67
N LYS A 147 22.87 -2.95 13.43
CA LYS A 147 23.65 -2.29 12.36
C LYS A 147 24.00 -0.83 12.65
N LYS A 148 23.11 -0.10 13.32
CA LYS A 148 23.33 1.33 13.66
C LYS A 148 24.01 1.54 15.00
N HIS A 149 24.24 0.48 15.78
CA HIS A 149 24.69 0.56 17.17
C HIS A 149 23.83 1.51 18.02
N GLN A 150 22.50 1.43 17.84
CA GLN A 150 21.53 2.27 18.55
C GLN A 150 20.63 1.45 19.47
N PRO A 151 20.12 2.02 20.57
CA PRO A 151 19.12 1.36 21.39
C PRO A 151 17.89 0.97 20.56
N ARG A 152 17.45 -0.28 20.70
CA ARG A 152 16.26 -0.81 20.01
C ARG A 152 15.04 0.08 20.20
N SER A 153 14.86 0.67 21.39
CA SER A 153 13.75 1.57 21.68
C SER A 153 13.73 2.79 20.75
N HIS A 154 14.88 3.39 20.45
CA HIS A 154 15.00 4.53 19.53
C HIS A 154 14.63 4.12 18.11
N VAL A 155 15.13 2.97 17.68
CA VAL A 155 14.83 2.40 16.36
C VAL A 155 13.34 2.11 16.20
N VAL A 156 12.73 1.44 17.18
CA VAL A 156 11.28 1.15 17.16
C VAL A 156 10.47 2.43 17.16
N ALA A 157 10.83 3.43 17.97
CA ALA A 157 10.16 4.73 17.99
C ALA A 157 10.24 5.42 16.63
N TRP A 158 11.42 5.44 16.01
CA TRP A 158 11.63 5.98 14.67
C TRP A 158 10.83 5.24 13.59
N MET A 159 10.83 3.90 13.61
CA MET A 159 10.06 3.09 12.64
C MET A 159 8.55 3.35 12.77
N ARG A 160 8.03 3.31 14.01
CA ARG A 160 6.61 3.60 14.30
C ARG A 160 6.26 5.01 13.83
N CYS A 161 7.09 5.98 14.13
CA CYS A 161 6.92 7.36 13.70
C CYS A 161 6.79 7.48 12.17
N ARG A 162 7.76 6.91 11.41
CA ARG A 162 7.72 6.95 9.94
C ARG A 162 6.48 6.28 9.36
N LEU A 163 6.10 5.10 9.87
CA LEU A 163 4.92 4.37 9.41
C LEU A 163 3.62 5.11 9.75
N SER A 164 3.50 5.64 10.98
CA SER A 164 2.34 6.42 11.39
C SER A 164 2.18 7.69 10.56
N PHE A 165 3.27 8.41 10.28
CA PHE A 165 3.21 9.59 9.42
C PHE A 165 2.84 9.25 7.98
N SER A 166 3.38 8.17 7.40
CA SER A 166 2.97 7.71 6.07
C SER A 166 1.48 7.35 6.03
N LEU A 167 1.00 6.52 6.97
CA LEU A 167 -0.41 6.13 7.02
C LEU A 167 -1.35 7.31 7.25
N LEU A 168 -0.94 8.29 8.09
CA LEU A 168 -1.72 9.49 8.33
C LEU A 168 -1.76 10.41 7.10
N ARG A 169 -0.61 10.72 6.50
CA ARG A 169 -0.51 11.61 5.33
C ARG A 169 -1.33 11.06 4.17
N SER A 170 -1.17 9.78 3.89
CA SER A 170 -1.93 9.11 2.84
C SER A 170 -3.43 8.99 3.15
N ALA A 171 -3.83 8.78 4.41
CA ALA A 171 -5.24 8.81 4.80
C ALA A 171 -5.85 10.22 4.63
N LEU A 172 -5.10 11.27 5.00
CA LEU A 172 -5.48 12.66 4.77
C LEU A 172 -5.62 12.96 3.28
N LEU A 173 -4.70 12.48 2.45
CA LEU A 173 -4.79 12.61 1.00
C LEU A 173 -6.04 11.91 0.44
N CYS A 174 -6.38 10.72 0.96
CA CYS A 174 -7.61 10.02 0.56
C CYS A 174 -8.90 10.81 0.88
N LEU A 175 -8.88 11.60 1.97
CA LEU A 175 -10.03 12.36 2.46
C LEU A 175 -10.13 13.77 1.88
N ARG A 176 -8.99 14.46 1.73
CA ARG A 176 -8.90 15.88 1.37
C ARG A 176 -8.23 16.14 0.03
N GLY A 177 -7.70 15.10 -0.62
CA GLY A 177 -7.13 15.22 -1.95
C GLY A 177 -8.20 15.61 -2.96
N THR A 178 -7.96 16.69 -3.68
CA THR A 178 -8.80 17.09 -4.81
C THR A 178 -8.77 15.99 -5.86
N ARG A 179 -9.95 15.46 -6.18
CA ARG A 179 -10.11 14.48 -7.27
C ARG A 179 -10.23 15.26 -8.56
N TYR A 180 -9.57 14.76 -9.62
CA TYR A 180 -9.66 15.41 -10.92
C TYR A 180 -11.04 15.09 -11.50
N SER A 181 -12.05 15.90 -11.19
CA SER A 181 -13.29 15.86 -11.94
C SER A 181 -12.98 16.38 -13.33
N THR A 182 -13.32 15.63 -14.39
CA THR A 182 -13.42 16.22 -15.72
C THR A 182 -14.26 17.50 -15.59
N PRO A 183 -13.73 18.67 -15.99
CA PRO A 183 -14.49 19.91 -15.90
C PRO A 183 -15.74 19.72 -16.76
N THR A 184 -16.91 19.87 -16.14
CA THR A 184 -18.16 19.95 -16.89
C THR A 184 -18.09 21.23 -17.70
N THR A 185 -18.08 21.13 -19.03
CA THR A 185 -18.20 22.31 -19.89
C THR A 185 -19.52 22.97 -19.53
N ILE A 186 -19.47 24.10 -18.83
CA ILE A 186 -20.66 24.93 -18.63
C ILE A 186 -20.93 25.56 -19.99
N ASP A 187 -22.12 25.34 -20.55
CA ASP A 187 -22.56 26.02 -21.75
C ASP A 187 -22.85 27.49 -21.40
N ILE A 188 -21.93 28.38 -21.78
CA ILE A 188 -22.00 29.82 -21.52
C ILE A 188 -22.88 30.51 -22.59
N ALA A 189 -23.39 29.79 -23.59
CA ALA A 189 -24.14 30.37 -24.71
C ALA A 189 -25.45 31.10 -24.31
N GLY A 190 -25.91 30.97 -23.05
CA GLY A 190 -27.08 31.67 -22.52
C GLY A 190 -26.79 32.87 -21.62
N LEU A 191 -25.53 33.28 -21.42
CA LEU A 191 -25.13 34.34 -20.48
C LEU A 191 -24.82 35.69 -21.16
N ASP A 192 -25.32 35.92 -22.37
CA ASP A 192 -25.19 37.22 -23.03
C ASP A 192 -26.02 38.28 -22.27
N TYR A 193 -25.30 39.14 -21.56
CA TYR A 193 -25.81 40.37 -20.96
C TYR A 193 -26.35 41.27 -22.08
N GLN A 194 -27.68 41.37 -22.22
CA GLN A 194 -28.29 42.34 -23.14
C GLN A 194 -28.03 43.76 -22.63
N ALA A 195 -26.92 44.36 -23.07
CA ALA A 195 -26.72 45.79 -22.98
C ALA A 195 -27.59 46.46 -24.05
N THR A 196 -28.75 46.97 -23.65
CA THR A 196 -29.52 47.91 -24.48
C THR A 196 -28.75 49.23 -24.53
N VAL A 197 -28.05 49.47 -25.63
CA VAL A 197 -27.51 50.80 -25.94
C VAL A 197 -28.68 51.69 -26.32
N VAL A 198 -29.07 52.60 -25.42
CA VAL A 198 -30.01 53.67 -25.74
C VAL A 198 -29.21 54.76 -26.47
N GLU A 199 -29.29 54.78 -27.80
CA GLU A 199 -28.77 55.90 -28.59
C GLU A 199 -29.57 57.16 -28.23
N SER A 200 -28.88 58.09 -27.56
CA SER A 200 -29.41 59.41 -27.25
C SER A 200 -29.30 60.28 -28.50
N GLY A 201 -30.37 60.32 -29.30
CA GLY A 201 -30.47 61.25 -30.42
C GLY A 201 -30.58 62.69 -29.91
N ILE A 202 -29.52 63.48 -30.08
CA ILE A 202 -29.61 64.94 -29.98
C ILE A 202 -30.08 65.45 -31.35
N LEU A 203 -31.31 65.94 -31.41
CA LEU A 203 -31.83 66.75 -32.51
C LEU A 203 -31.34 68.19 -32.33
N VAL A 204 -30.56 68.66 -33.31
CA VAL A 204 -30.12 70.05 -33.64
C VAL A 204 -29.93 71.02 -32.47
#